data_AF-A0A9E0CMX6-F1
#
_entry.id   AF-A0A9E0CMX6-F1
#
_cell.length_a   1.000
_cell.length_b   1.000
_cell.length_c   1.000
_cell.angle_alpha   90.00
_cell.angle_beta   90.00
_cell.angle_gamma   90.00
#
_symmetry.space_group_name_H-M   'P 1'
#
loop_
_entity.id
_entity.type
_entity.pdbx_description
1 polymer ?
#
loop_
_entity_poly.entity_id
_entity_poly.type
_entity_poly.pdbx_seq_one_letter_code
_entity_poly.pdbx_strand_id
1 'polypeptide(L)'
;MSNELWRKGALELAGMIARKEVSSRDVVAAHLARIDEVNPWLNAVVRRWDDASLAAADAADKAVAAGDSLGVLHGVPVTVKENIDLAGTPTTQAVAFLAEAVSTSDAPLVQRARAAGAIPIGRTNLPDLGLRITTESSLHGVTHNPWHPGRTAGGSSGGEGSALASGMSPLGFGNDIGGSLRNPATCCGITSIKPTTGVVPWATEIPPQDPGIAAQLMLTDGPMARHVADVRAGLLAIAGAHDRDPRAVPVVLADRAQGRALRVAVCAAPPAGSTHAEVAAAIQAAGDAFSNAGAHVTEVVPASFQRAVELWGLILNEELRVQRPLLEMVMGDDGKRFLGFADEVYPPIDVATLMLAFGERNAVDREWHEFLTEYDVLLMPTWTQPPFELGADIVSVEAAQGVLEQLRAALPANLLGLPSAIVPVGMAGGLPVGAQLVGRRFADLTTLAAAEVLEQAFGTITPIDPVRS
;
A
#
# COMPACT_ATOMS: atom_id res chain seq x y z
N MET A 1 -24.46 -1.22 22.62
CA MET A 1 -23.30 -2.09 22.30
C MET A 1 -22.90 -2.02 20.81
N SER A 2 -23.67 -1.37 19.93
CA SER A 2 -23.38 -1.21 18.49
C SER A 2 -22.41 -0.06 18.12
N ASN A 3 -21.97 0.79 19.06
CA ASN A 3 -21.38 2.08 18.71
C ASN A 3 -19.90 2.08 18.28
N GLU A 4 -19.20 0.95 18.33
CA GLU A 4 -17.75 0.92 18.05
C GLU A 4 -17.27 -0.27 17.20
N LEU A 5 -18.16 -0.92 16.43
CA LEU A 5 -17.75 -2.03 15.55
C LEU A 5 -16.72 -1.59 14.49
N TRP A 6 -16.80 -0.33 14.03
CA TRP A 6 -15.85 0.27 13.10
C TRP A 6 -14.43 0.42 13.66
N ARG A 7 -14.25 0.31 14.99
CA ARG A 7 -12.91 0.36 15.61
C ARG A 7 -12.15 -0.95 15.49
N LYS A 8 -12.85 -2.08 15.31
CA LYS A 8 -12.29 -3.43 15.39
C LYS A 8 -11.51 -3.83 14.14
N GLY A 9 -10.58 -4.78 14.30
CA GLY A 9 -9.84 -5.38 13.19
C GLY A 9 -10.70 -6.32 12.34
N ALA A 10 -10.27 -6.59 11.11
CA ALA A 10 -11.01 -7.43 10.16
C ALA A 10 -11.20 -8.86 10.69
N LEU A 11 -10.15 -9.49 11.20
CA LEU A 11 -10.22 -10.84 11.76
C LEU A 11 -11.03 -10.91 13.06
N GLU A 12 -10.97 -9.87 13.87
CA GLU A 12 -11.82 -9.77 15.07
C GLU A 12 -13.29 -9.77 14.66
N LEU A 13 -13.66 -8.93 13.69
CA LEU A 13 -15.02 -8.85 13.15
C LEU A 13 -15.48 -10.16 12.53
N ALA A 14 -14.66 -10.80 11.68
CA ALA A 14 -14.98 -12.11 11.10
C ALA A 14 -15.26 -13.15 12.19
N GLY A 15 -14.44 -13.18 13.25
CA GLY A 15 -14.63 -14.07 14.39
C GLY A 15 -15.93 -13.81 15.16
N MET A 16 -16.26 -12.54 15.41
CA MET A 16 -17.50 -12.16 16.09
C MET A 16 -18.74 -12.54 15.27
N ILE A 17 -18.70 -12.35 13.95
CA ILE A 17 -19.76 -12.76 13.01
C ILE A 17 -19.93 -14.29 13.04
N ALA A 18 -18.83 -15.04 12.91
CA ALA A 18 -18.86 -16.50 12.93
C ALA A 18 -19.44 -17.08 14.25
N ARG A 19 -19.17 -16.41 15.38
CA ARG A 19 -19.71 -16.78 16.70
C ARG A 19 -21.12 -16.25 16.96
N LYS A 20 -21.74 -15.55 16.00
CA LYS A 20 -23.07 -14.91 16.13
C LYS A 20 -23.14 -13.89 17.28
N GLU A 21 -22.01 -13.27 17.64
CA GLU A 21 -21.94 -12.20 18.64
C GLU A 21 -22.45 -10.88 18.07
N VAL A 22 -22.26 -10.67 16.76
CA VAL A 22 -22.79 -9.57 15.95
C VAL A 22 -23.21 -10.12 14.59
N SER A 23 -24.07 -9.40 13.87
CA SER A 23 -24.39 -9.72 12.48
C SER A 23 -23.42 -9.02 11.52
N SER A 24 -23.17 -9.62 10.36
CA SER A 24 -22.45 -8.96 9.25
C SER A 24 -23.18 -7.69 8.84
N ARG A 25 -24.52 -7.71 8.84
CA ARG A 25 -25.33 -6.51 8.56
C ARG A 25 -25.00 -5.36 9.51
N ASP A 26 -24.94 -5.61 10.82
CA ASP A 26 -24.60 -4.58 11.82
C ASP A 26 -23.17 -4.06 11.62
N VAL A 27 -22.23 -4.95 11.28
CA VAL A 27 -20.83 -4.57 11.01
C VAL A 27 -20.73 -3.69 9.78
N VAL A 28 -21.35 -4.06 8.66
CA VAL A 28 -21.36 -3.26 7.42
C VAL A 28 -22.06 -1.92 7.66
N ALA A 29 -23.22 -1.91 8.32
CA ALA A 29 -23.94 -0.68 8.64
C ALA A 29 -23.11 0.27 9.52
N ALA A 30 -22.34 -0.25 10.48
CA ALA A 30 -21.48 0.57 11.33
C ALA A 30 -20.36 1.27 10.53
N HIS A 31 -19.78 0.60 9.53
CA HIS A 31 -18.73 1.19 8.68
C HIS A 31 -19.30 2.19 7.66
N LEU A 32 -20.48 1.92 7.08
CA LEU A 32 -21.18 2.89 6.23
C LEU A 32 -21.54 4.16 7.01
N ALA A 33 -22.06 4.03 8.24
CA ALA A 33 -22.32 5.15 9.11
C ALA A 33 -21.05 5.94 9.48
N ARG A 34 -19.92 5.23 9.67
CA ARG A 34 -18.63 5.89 9.88
C ARG A 34 -18.17 6.66 8.65
N ILE A 35 -18.35 6.12 7.44
CA ILE A 35 -18.09 6.85 6.19
C ILE A 35 -18.93 8.14 6.13
N ASP A 36 -20.22 8.08 6.45
CA ASP A 36 -21.08 9.28 6.50
C ASP A 36 -20.56 10.34 7.47
N GLU A 37 -20.03 9.92 8.61
CA GLU A 37 -19.55 10.82 9.66
C GLU A 37 -18.25 11.57 9.28
N VAL A 38 -17.26 10.85 8.71
CA VAL A 38 -15.90 11.39 8.58
C VAL A 38 -15.43 11.63 7.16
N ASN A 39 -15.98 10.93 6.16
CA ASN A 39 -15.55 11.09 4.78
C ASN A 39 -15.74 12.50 4.21
N PRO A 40 -16.77 13.31 4.59
CA PRO A 40 -16.88 14.69 4.13
C PRO A 40 -15.66 15.58 4.43
N TRP A 41 -14.84 15.22 5.44
CA TRP A 41 -13.61 15.94 5.80
C TRP A 41 -12.37 15.38 5.12
N LEU A 42 -12.45 14.13 4.64
CA LEU A 42 -11.29 13.37 4.17
C LEU A 42 -11.30 13.12 2.67
N ASN A 43 -12.48 13.01 2.06
CA ASN A 43 -12.66 12.66 0.66
C ASN A 43 -11.82 11.43 0.25
N ALA A 44 -11.88 10.39 1.09
CA ALA A 44 -11.09 9.18 0.94
C ALA A 44 -11.86 8.09 0.17
N VAL A 45 -13.15 7.91 0.48
CA VAL A 45 -14.07 7.02 -0.22
C VAL A 45 -14.88 7.84 -1.24
N VAL A 46 -14.69 7.58 -2.53
CA VAL A 46 -15.26 8.39 -3.63
C VAL A 46 -16.52 7.78 -4.23
N ARG A 47 -16.76 6.48 -4.00
CA ARG A 47 -18.00 5.78 -4.39
C ARG A 47 -18.37 4.72 -3.36
N ARG A 48 -19.66 4.49 -3.17
CA ARG A 48 -20.23 3.50 -2.23
C ARG A 48 -21.25 2.60 -2.92
N TRP A 49 -21.48 1.43 -2.32
CA TRP A 49 -22.54 0.49 -2.71
C TRP A 49 -23.35 -0.01 -1.51
N ASP A 50 -24.08 0.89 -0.87
CA ASP A 50 -24.81 0.61 0.36
C ASP A 50 -25.80 -0.56 0.21
N ASP A 51 -26.73 -0.49 -0.75
CA ASP A 51 -27.75 -1.53 -0.93
C ASP A 51 -27.13 -2.90 -1.26
N ALA A 52 -26.15 -2.93 -2.16
CA ALA A 52 -25.49 -4.18 -2.56
C ALA A 52 -24.62 -4.76 -1.43
N SER A 53 -23.94 -3.91 -0.65
CA SER A 53 -23.13 -4.36 0.48
C SER A 53 -23.98 -4.86 1.65
N LEU A 54 -25.10 -4.19 1.96
CA LEU A 54 -26.05 -4.66 2.97
C LEU A 54 -26.74 -5.96 2.55
N ALA A 55 -27.10 -6.12 1.27
CA ALA A 55 -27.65 -7.37 0.75
C ALA A 55 -26.62 -8.52 0.82
N ALA A 56 -25.34 -8.25 0.53
CA ALA A 56 -24.26 -9.21 0.70
C ALA A 56 -24.05 -9.58 2.17
N ALA A 57 -24.19 -8.61 3.09
CA ALA A 57 -24.11 -8.85 4.53
C ALA A 57 -25.26 -9.73 5.03
N ASP A 58 -26.49 -9.48 4.58
CA ASP A 58 -27.65 -10.33 4.87
C ASP A 58 -27.46 -11.77 4.36
N ALA A 59 -26.80 -11.93 3.21
CA ALA A 59 -26.45 -13.25 2.68
C ALA A 59 -25.36 -13.93 3.53
N ALA A 60 -24.35 -13.18 3.98
CA ALA A 60 -23.32 -13.69 4.88
C ALA A 60 -23.93 -14.17 6.22
N ASP A 61 -24.89 -13.43 6.78
CA ASP A 61 -25.60 -13.82 8.00
C ASP A 61 -26.43 -15.10 7.82
N LYS A 62 -27.08 -15.27 6.66
CA LYS A 62 -27.80 -16.52 6.33
C LYS A 62 -26.86 -17.72 6.25
N ALA A 63 -25.67 -17.57 5.69
CA ALA A 63 -24.66 -18.63 5.64
C ALA A 63 -24.18 -19.04 7.05
N VAL A 64 -23.97 -18.06 7.95
CA VAL A 64 -23.65 -18.32 9.36
C VAL A 64 -24.81 -19.04 10.07
N ALA A 65 -26.06 -18.68 9.76
CA ALA A 65 -27.24 -19.35 10.33
C ALA A 65 -27.37 -20.80 9.84
N ALA A 66 -27.06 -21.06 8.57
CA ALA A 66 -27.09 -22.37 7.94
C ALA A 66 -25.95 -23.31 8.41
N GLY A 67 -24.88 -22.75 8.99
CA GLY A 67 -23.71 -23.52 9.41
C GLY A 67 -22.77 -23.86 8.25
N ASP A 68 -22.75 -23.01 7.22
CA ASP A 68 -21.89 -23.17 6.05
C ASP A 68 -20.40 -23.04 6.42
N SER A 69 -19.51 -23.55 5.56
CA SER A 69 -18.08 -23.29 5.68
C SER A 69 -17.78 -21.82 5.38
N LEU A 70 -17.29 -21.09 6.37
CA LEU A 70 -17.05 -19.65 6.27
C LEU A 70 -15.62 -19.37 5.81
N GLY A 71 -15.46 -18.37 4.93
CA GLY A 71 -14.15 -17.87 4.54
C GLY A 71 -13.47 -17.06 5.67
N VAL A 72 -12.16 -16.85 5.58
CA VAL A 72 -11.38 -16.15 6.62
C VAL A 72 -11.78 -14.68 6.81
N LEU A 73 -12.40 -14.06 5.80
CA LEU A 73 -12.89 -12.68 5.82
C LEU A 73 -14.44 -12.63 5.81
N HIS A 74 -15.13 -13.71 6.20
CA HIS A 74 -16.57 -13.84 6.05
C HIS A 74 -17.36 -12.70 6.70
N GLY A 75 -18.13 -11.99 5.88
CA GLY A 75 -19.03 -10.91 6.31
C GLY A 75 -18.34 -9.60 6.67
N VAL A 76 -17.03 -9.46 6.42
CA VAL A 76 -16.25 -8.27 6.79
C VAL A 76 -16.29 -7.23 5.66
N PRO A 77 -16.57 -5.94 5.95
CA PRO A 77 -16.49 -4.88 4.95
C PRO A 77 -15.05 -4.62 4.52
N VAL A 78 -14.83 -4.33 3.23
CA VAL A 78 -13.53 -3.93 2.68
C VAL A 78 -13.66 -2.77 1.69
N THR A 79 -12.58 -2.02 1.53
CA THR A 79 -12.44 -0.98 0.50
C THR A 79 -11.49 -1.41 -0.60
N VAL A 80 -11.69 -0.88 -1.81
CA VAL A 80 -10.86 -1.20 -2.97
C VAL A 80 -10.50 0.08 -3.71
N LYS A 81 -9.21 0.34 -3.92
CA LYS A 81 -8.71 1.47 -4.71
C LYS A 81 -9.35 1.52 -6.09
N GLU A 82 -9.73 2.71 -6.55
CA GLU A 82 -10.57 2.86 -7.75
C GLU A 82 -9.90 2.45 -9.07
N ASN A 83 -8.58 2.24 -9.09
CA ASN A 83 -7.88 1.69 -10.27
C ASN A 83 -7.74 0.16 -10.29
N ILE A 84 -8.39 -0.55 -9.37
CA ILE A 84 -8.44 -2.01 -9.35
C ILE A 84 -9.85 -2.43 -9.78
N ASP A 85 -9.99 -3.26 -10.80
CA ASP A 85 -11.30 -3.68 -11.29
C ASP A 85 -12.19 -4.32 -10.22
N LEU A 86 -13.41 -3.80 -10.10
CA LEU A 86 -14.47 -4.29 -9.24
C LEU A 86 -15.76 -4.31 -10.08
N ALA A 87 -16.28 -5.50 -10.34
CA ALA A 87 -17.39 -5.70 -11.25
C ALA A 87 -18.62 -4.88 -10.83
N GLY A 88 -19.25 -4.23 -11.81
CA GLY A 88 -20.41 -3.37 -11.59
C GLY A 88 -20.07 -1.97 -11.10
N THR A 89 -18.79 -1.59 -11.12
CA THR A 89 -18.31 -0.28 -10.68
C THR A 89 -17.32 0.31 -11.70
N PRO A 90 -17.26 1.65 -11.86
CA PRO A 90 -16.23 2.27 -12.68
C PRO A 90 -14.81 2.04 -12.13
N THR A 91 -13.89 1.66 -13.01
CA THR A 91 -12.44 1.77 -12.79
C THR A 91 -11.95 3.00 -13.52
N THR A 92 -11.87 4.11 -12.78
CA THR A 92 -11.74 5.45 -13.38
C THR A 92 -10.31 5.89 -13.59
N GLN A 93 -9.33 5.21 -12.97
CA GLN A 93 -7.97 5.74 -12.83
C GLN A 93 -7.93 7.17 -12.25
N ALA A 94 -8.96 7.59 -11.52
CA ALA A 94 -9.26 8.95 -11.06
C ALA A 94 -9.21 10.06 -12.13
N VAL A 95 -9.42 9.73 -13.41
CA VAL A 95 -9.49 10.71 -14.51
C VAL A 95 -10.90 10.80 -15.09
N ALA A 96 -11.30 12.00 -15.50
CA ALA A 96 -12.64 12.25 -16.05
C ALA A 96 -12.95 11.39 -17.28
N PHE A 97 -11.95 11.08 -18.11
CA PHE A 97 -12.10 10.27 -19.31
C PHE A 97 -12.65 8.85 -19.03
N LEU A 98 -12.35 8.29 -17.86
CA LEU A 98 -12.78 6.95 -17.45
C LEU A 98 -13.84 6.98 -16.34
N ALA A 99 -14.49 8.13 -16.10
CA ALA A 99 -15.44 8.30 -14.99
C ALA A 99 -16.61 7.29 -15.00
N GLU A 100 -16.93 6.75 -16.18
CA GLU A 100 -18.00 5.77 -16.44
C GLU A 100 -17.46 4.42 -16.99
N ALA A 101 -16.16 4.16 -16.91
CA ALA A 101 -15.53 2.94 -17.40
C ALA A 101 -15.82 1.74 -16.48
N VAL A 102 -17.03 1.19 -16.57
CA VAL A 102 -17.47 0.06 -15.74
C VAL A 102 -16.79 -1.23 -16.20
N SER A 103 -16.08 -1.88 -15.28
CA SER A 103 -15.53 -3.22 -15.51
C SER A 103 -16.62 -4.28 -15.35
N THR A 104 -16.61 -5.28 -16.23
CA THR A 104 -17.58 -6.39 -16.21
C THR A 104 -17.11 -7.57 -15.39
N SER A 105 -15.82 -7.64 -15.05
CA SER A 105 -15.27 -8.65 -14.14
C SER A 105 -14.47 -8.04 -13.01
N ASP A 106 -14.38 -8.77 -11.90
CA ASP A 106 -13.50 -8.42 -10.81
C ASP A 106 -12.03 -8.62 -11.24
N ALA A 107 -11.14 -7.77 -10.75
CA ALA A 107 -9.71 -8.08 -10.75
C ALA A 107 -9.47 -9.38 -9.96
N PRO A 108 -8.41 -10.15 -10.28
CA PRO A 108 -8.11 -11.41 -9.59
C PRO A 108 -8.10 -11.32 -8.05
N LEU A 109 -7.56 -10.23 -7.48
CA LEU A 109 -7.56 -10.03 -6.03
C LEU A 109 -8.96 -9.82 -5.46
N VAL A 110 -9.83 -9.11 -6.18
CA VAL A 110 -11.20 -8.81 -5.72
C VAL A 110 -12.04 -10.07 -5.75
N GLN A 111 -11.93 -10.85 -6.83
CA GLN A 111 -12.57 -12.16 -6.95
C GLN A 111 -12.19 -13.06 -5.75
N ARG A 112 -10.92 -13.09 -5.38
CA ARG A 112 -10.42 -13.87 -4.24
C ARG A 112 -10.85 -13.33 -2.88
N ALA A 113 -10.82 -12.02 -2.69
CA ALA A 113 -11.32 -11.39 -1.47
C ALA A 113 -12.80 -11.72 -1.24
N ARG A 114 -13.63 -11.63 -2.29
CA ARG A 114 -15.05 -12.06 -2.24
C ARG A 114 -15.20 -13.55 -1.96
N ALA A 115 -14.38 -14.40 -2.59
CA ALA A 115 -14.38 -15.84 -2.31
C ALA A 115 -13.98 -16.18 -0.86
N ALA A 116 -13.13 -15.34 -0.24
CA ALA A 116 -12.82 -15.40 1.19
C ALA A 116 -13.93 -14.82 2.09
N GLY A 117 -15.03 -14.34 1.51
CA GLY A 117 -16.22 -13.84 2.20
C GLY A 117 -16.22 -12.33 2.49
N ALA A 118 -15.24 -11.58 1.98
CA ALA A 118 -15.19 -10.12 2.15
C ALA A 118 -16.28 -9.41 1.34
N ILE A 119 -16.76 -8.28 1.84
CA ILE A 119 -17.84 -7.47 1.25
C ILE A 119 -17.28 -6.09 0.86
N PRO A 120 -17.01 -5.81 -0.43
CA PRO A 120 -16.65 -4.47 -0.87
C PRO A 120 -17.76 -3.46 -0.57
N ILE A 121 -17.42 -2.37 0.13
CA ILE A 121 -18.38 -1.30 0.52
C ILE A 121 -18.15 0.03 -0.22
N GLY A 122 -16.97 0.25 -0.79
CA GLY A 122 -16.67 1.49 -1.52
C GLY A 122 -15.34 1.51 -2.27
N ARG A 123 -15.19 2.51 -3.14
CA ARG A 123 -13.93 2.83 -3.85
C ARG A 123 -13.19 3.92 -3.13
N THR A 124 -11.88 3.80 -3.06
CA THR A 124 -11.04 4.84 -2.50
C THR A 124 -10.32 5.65 -3.58
N ASN A 125 -10.11 6.93 -3.28
CA ASN A 125 -9.46 7.88 -4.16
C ASN A 125 -7.97 7.54 -4.37
N LEU A 126 -7.44 8.05 -5.46
CA LEU A 126 -6.05 7.99 -5.89
C LEU A 126 -5.76 9.25 -6.72
N PRO A 127 -4.49 9.69 -6.88
CA PRO A 127 -4.18 10.69 -7.90
C PRO A 127 -4.39 10.11 -9.30
N ASP A 128 -4.48 10.99 -10.30
CA ASP A 128 -4.63 10.62 -11.71
C ASP A 128 -3.66 9.49 -12.10
N LEU A 129 -4.24 8.36 -12.53
CA LEU A 129 -3.55 7.15 -12.98
C LEU A 129 -2.61 6.52 -11.93
N GLY A 130 -2.70 6.96 -10.68
CA GLY A 130 -1.82 6.56 -9.61
C GLY A 130 -0.39 7.10 -9.70
N LEU A 131 -0.17 8.20 -10.44
CA LEU A 131 1.16 8.70 -10.81
C LEU A 131 1.69 9.89 -9.98
N ARG A 132 1.10 10.17 -8.81
CA ARG A 132 1.64 11.11 -7.80
C ARG A 132 1.77 10.45 -6.42
N ILE A 133 2.63 11.03 -5.59
CA ILE A 133 2.93 10.58 -4.21
C ILE A 133 2.02 11.27 -3.18
N THR A 134 1.07 12.06 -3.66
CA THR A 134 -0.06 12.62 -2.91
C THR A 134 -1.36 12.23 -3.60
N THR A 135 -2.43 12.00 -2.84
CA THR A 135 -3.74 11.67 -3.40
C THR A 135 -4.55 12.93 -3.64
N GLU A 136 -4.41 13.42 -4.88
CA GLU A 136 -5.19 14.51 -5.45
C GLU A 136 -5.45 14.17 -6.91
N SER A 137 -6.73 14.06 -7.27
CA SER A 137 -7.15 13.75 -8.64
C SER A 137 -7.98 14.83 -9.28
N SER A 138 -7.93 14.87 -10.61
CA SER A 138 -8.76 15.74 -11.44
C SER A 138 -10.24 15.39 -11.37
N LEU A 139 -10.58 14.11 -11.10
CA LEU A 139 -11.97 13.67 -11.00
C LEU A 139 -12.58 13.90 -9.61
N HIS A 140 -11.84 13.60 -8.53
CA HIS A 140 -12.41 13.58 -7.18
C HIS A 140 -11.80 14.61 -6.23
N GLY A 141 -10.74 15.32 -6.63
CA GLY A 141 -10.03 16.27 -5.77
C GLY A 141 -9.09 15.59 -4.76
N VAL A 142 -8.78 16.33 -3.71
CA VAL A 142 -7.79 15.95 -2.68
C VAL A 142 -8.38 14.98 -1.67
N THR A 143 -7.64 13.93 -1.31
CA THR A 143 -7.84 13.18 -0.07
C THR A 143 -6.96 13.75 1.03
N HIS A 144 -7.58 14.14 2.15
CA HIS A 144 -6.87 14.72 3.29
C HIS A 144 -6.31 13.65 4.23
N ASN A 145 -5.19 13.98 4.88
CA ASN A 145 -4.58 13.16 5.91
C ASN A 145 -5.39 13.26 7.22
N PRO A 146 -5.82 12.15 7.84
CA PRO A 146 -6.58 12.16 9.09
C PRO A 146 -5.85 12.81 10.27
N TRP A 147 -4.52 12.84 10.27
CA TRP A 147 -3.71 13.44 11.34
C TRP A 147 -3.55 14.94 11.18
N HIS A 148 -3.63 15.47 9.96
CA HIS A 148 -3.48 16.90 9.70
C HIS A 148 -3.98 17.27 8.29
N PRO A 149 -5.01 18.11 8.14
CA PRO A 149 -5.67 18.34 6.84
C PRO A 149 -4.77 19.02 5.80
N GLY A 150 -3.78 19.80 6.23
CA GLY A 150 -2.76 20.43 5.35
C GLY A 150 -1.60 19.53 4.93
N ARG A 151 -1.57 18.26 5.36
CA ARG A 151 -0.51 17.30 4.99
C ARG A 151 -1.04 16.25 4.02
N THR A 152 -0.15 15.73 3.19
CA THR A 152 -0.47 14.64 2.26
C THR A 152 -0.93 13.38 2.99
N ALA A 153 -1.96 12.70 2.46
CA ALA A 153 -2.32 11.33 2.88
C ALA A 153 -1.36 10.27 2.29
N GLY A 154 -0.31 10.70 1.59
CA GLY A 154 0.54 9.84 0.76
C GLY A 154 -0.16 9.46 -0.55
N GLY A 155 0.53 8.66 -1.37
CA GLY A 155 0.00 8.27 -2.66
C GLY A 155 0.77 7.09 -3.29
N SER A 156 0.15 6.39 -4.23
CA SER A 156 -1.16 6.71 -4.81
C SER A 156 -2.37 6.10 -4.09
N SER A 157 -2.21 5.22 -3.10
CA SER A 157 -3.34 4.62 -2.35
C SER A 157 -3.74 5.44 -1.11
N GLY A 158 -3.67 6.78 -1.18
CA GLY A 158 -3.97 7.68 -0.05
C GLY A 158 -5.41 7.60 0.43
N GLY A 159 -6.36 7.32 -0.47
CA GLY A 159 -7.75 7.04 -0.11
C GLY A 159 -7.87 5.84 0.82
N GLU A 160 -7.20 4.71 0.52
CA GLU A 160 -7.14 3.56 1.44
C GLU A 160 -6.49 3.93 2.77
N GLY A 161 -5.34 4.63 2.72
CA GLY A 161 -4.64 5.10 3.91
C GLY A 161 -5.55 5.89 4.86
N SER A 162 -6.23 6.90 4.32
CA SER A 162 -7.12 7.79 5.06
C SER A 162 -8.39 7.07 5.56
N ALA A 163 -8.97 6.19 4.74
CA ALA A 163 -10.16 5.40 5.11
C ALA A 163 -9.89 4.40 6.25
N LEU A 164 -8.78 3.67 6.17
CA LEU A 164 -8.41 2.70 7.20
C LEU A 164 -8.05 3.39 8.52
N ALA A 165 -7.29 4.49 8.46
CA ALA A 165 -6.87 5.26 9.63
C ALA A 165 -8.04 5.94 10.35
N SER A 166 -9.14 6.21 9.66
CA SER A 166 -10.34 6.85 10.23
C SER A 166 -11.45 5.86 10.60
N GLY A 167 -11.22 4.55 10.39
CA GLY A 167 -12.18 3.49 10.73
C GLY A 167 -13.32 3.32 9.71
N MET A 168 -13.23 3.94 8.54
CA MET A 168 -14.21 3.74 7.46
C MET A 168 -14.19 2.31 6.91
N SER A 169 -13.04 1.63 7.03
CA SER A 169 -12.84 0.24 6.65
C SER A 169 -11.84 -0.43 7.60
N PRO A 170 -11.92 -1.74 7.87
CA PRO A 170 -10.92 -2.47 8.63
C PRO A 170 -9.80 -3.05 7.74
N LEU A 171 -10.08 -3.28 6.45
CA LEU A 171 -9.15 -3.87 5.47
C LEU A 171 -9.40 -3.26 4.08
N GLY A 172 -8.33 -2.91 3.39
CA GLY A 172 -8.37 -2.25 2.08
C GLY A 172 -7.38 -2.88 1.11
N PHE A 173 -7.63 -2.70 -0.19
CA PHE A 173 -6.75 -3.18 -1.25
C PHE A 173 -6.30 -2.05 -2.16
N GLY A 174 -4.99 -1.98 -2.39
CA GLY A 174 -4.35 -0.99 -3.26
C GLY A 174 -3.23 -1.61 -4.10
N ASN A 175 -2.35 -0.76 -4.62
CA ASN A 175 -1.21 -1.18 -5.43
C ASN A 175 0.01 -0.28 -5.24
N ASP A 176 1.18 -0.79 -5.61
CA ASP A 176 2.50 -0.24 -5.28
C ASP A 176 3.51 -0.48 -6.40
N ILE A 177 3.95 0.61 -7.05
CA ILE A 177 5.06 0.64 -8.04
C ILE A 177 6.26 1.49 -7.57
N GLY A 178 6.02 2.38 -6.60
CA GLY A 178 7.00 3.29 -6.00
C GLY A 178 6.66 3.63 -4.55
N GLY A 179 6.20 2.63 -3.79
CA GLY A 179 5.71 2.82 -2.42
C GLY A 179 4.22 3.08 -2.30
N SER A 180 3.40 2.90 -3.34
CA SER A 180 2.00 3.35 -3.28
C SER A 180 1.05 2.62 -2.32
N LEU A 181 1.46 1.50 -1.70
CA LEU A 181 0.81 0.94 -0.50
C LEU A 181 1.46 1.50 0.78
N ARG A 182 2.77 1.66 0.74
CA ARG A 182 3.65 1.96 1.88
C ARG A 182 3.66 3.45 2.26
N ASN A 183 3.69 4.34 1.28
CA ASN A 183 3.65 5.79 1.45
C ASN A 183 2.37 6.23 2.18
N PRO A 184 1.15 5.81 1.77
CA PRO A 184 -0.05 6.10 2.55
C PRO A 184 -0.06 5.44 3.93
N ALA A 185 0.49 4.23 4.05
CA ALA A 185 0.55 3.55 5.34
C ALA A 185 1.38 4.34 6.36
N THR A 186 2.53 4.85 5.93
CA THR A 186 3.36 5.77 6.70
C THR A 186 2.63 7.08 7.01
N CYS A 187 2.04 7.74 6.01
CA CYS A 187 1.41 9.05 6.20
C CYS A 187 0.17 9.00 7.12
N CYS A 188 -0.58 7.91 7.06
CA CYS A 188 -1.86 7.76 7.78
C CYS A 188 -1.74 6.93 9.06
N GLY A 189 -0.57 6.37 9.38
CA GLY A 189 -0.36 5.61 10.61
C GLY A 189 -1.08 4.26 10.62
N ILE A 190 -0.98 3.52 9.52
CA ILE A 190 -1.54 2.17 9.37
C ILE A 190 -0.47 1.19 8.88
N THR A 191 -0.87 -0.07 8.71
CA THR A 191 0.00 -1.18 8.32
C THR A 191 -0.31 -1.61 6.88
N SER A 192 0.72 -2.03 6.13
CA SER A 192 0.54 -2.58 4.78
C SER A 192 1.64 -3.58 4.44
N ILE A 193 1.46 -4.33 3.37
CA ILE A 193 2.56 -5.03 2.71
C ILE A 193 2.50 -4.81 1.20
N LYS A 194 3.63 -4.39 0.63
CA LYS A 194 3.95 -4.60 -0.77
C LYS A 194 4.43 -6.05 -0.91
N PRO A 195 3.68 -6.97 -1.52
CA PRO A 195 4.14 -8.33 -1.64
C PRO A 195 5.27 -8.47 -2.67
N THR A 196 5.94 -9.61 -2.65
CA THR A 196 6.87 -10.02 -3.70
C THR A 196 6.18 -9.94 -5.07
N THR A 197 6.88 -9.41 -6.08
CA THR A 197 6.35 -9.38 -7.46
C THR A 197 6.05 -10.80 -7.95
N GLY A 198 4.80 -11.03 -8.37
CA GLY A 198 4.26 -12.31 -8.82
C GLY A 198 3.45 -13.07 -7.76
N VAL A 199 3.44 -12.66 -6.48
CA VAL A 199 2.61 -13.33 -5.43
C VAL A 199 1.13 -13.03 -5.62
N VAL A 200 0.79 -11.77 -5.87
CA VAL A 200 -0.57 -11.32 -6.14
C VAL A 200 -0.71 -11.07 -7.64
N PRO A 201 -1.66 -11.73 -8.31
CA PRO A 201 -1.88 -11.55 -9.74
C PRO A 201 -2.54 -10.20 -10.01
N TRP A 202 -2.14 -9.57 -11.10
CA TRP A 202 -2.70 -8.30 -11.57
C TRP A 202 -3.31 -8.48 -12.96
N ALA A 203 -4.55 -8.03 -13.12
CA ALA A 203 -5.23 -7.97 -14.40
C ALA A 203 -6.34 -6.91 -14.36
N THR A 204 -6.62 -6.31 -15.51
CA THR A 204 -7.66 -5.28 -15.70
C THR A 204 -8.36 -5.51 -17.05
N GLU A 205 -9.64 -5.17 -17.13
CA GLU A 205 -10.41 -5.05 -18.38
C GLU A 205 -10.33 -3.63 -18.93
N ILE A 206 -10.15 -2.63 -18.07
CA ILE A 206 -10.08 -1.22 -18.49
C ILE A 206 -8.70 -0.93 -19.07
N PRO A 207 -8.60 -0.42 -20.32
CA PRO A 207 -7.34 -0.09 -20.95
C PRO A 207 -6.51 0.98 -20.20
N PRO A 208 -5.17 0.94 -20.31
CA PRO A 208 -4.38 -0.08 -21.00
C PRO A 208 -4.32 -1.39 -20.20
N GLN A 209 -4.61 -2.52 -20.87
CA GLN A 209 -4.60 -3.84 -20.24
C GLN A 209 -3.19 -4.42 -20.11
N ASP A 210 -2.31 -4.08 -21.05
CA ASP A 210 -0.94 -4.56 -21.11
C ASP A 210 0.02 -3.49 -20.59
N PRO A 211 0.57 -3.64 -19.37
CA PRO A 211 1.54 -2.69 -18.83
C PRO A 211 2.89 -2.85 -19.53
N GLY A 212 3.67 -1.77 -19.58
CA GLY A 212 5.04 -1.84 -20.05
C GLY A 212 5.96 -2.63 -19.10
N ILE A 213 7.20 -2.88 -19.53
CA ILE A 213 8.16 -3.73 -18.82
C ILE A 213 8.50 -3.22 -17.41
N ALA A 214 8.54 -1.90 -17.17
CA ALA A 214 8.82 -1.35 -15.85
C ALA A 214 7.69 -1.70 -14.87
N ALA A 215 6.44 -1.41 -15.25
CA ALA A 215 5.28 -1.82 -14.48
C ALA A 215 5.20 -3.35 -14.32
N GLN A 216 5.54 -4.14 -15.35
CA GLN A 216 5.58 -5.60 -15.23
C GLN A 216 6.52 -6.10 -14.12
N LEU A 217 7.68 -5.44 -13.94
CA LEU A 217 8.70 -5.82 -12.96
C LEU A 217 8.45 -5.25 -11.56
N MET A 218 7.84 -4.06 -11.46
CA MET A 218 7.84 -3.25 -10.25
C MET A 218 6.47 -3.11 -9.57
N LEU A 219 5.37 -3.24 -10.32
CA LEU A 219 4.00 -3.06 -9.83
C LEU A 219 3.48 -4.32 -9.14
N THR A 220 2.89 -4.14 -7.96
CA THR A 220 2.20 -5.19 -7.22
C THR A 220 0.94 -4.67 -6.55
N ASP A 221 -0.14 -5.45 -6.57
CA ASP A 221 -1.30 -5.23 -5.72
C ASP A 221 -1.06 -5.78 -4.31
N GLY A 222 -1.73 -5.24 -3.30
CA GLY A 222 -1.55 -5.70 -1.92
C GLY A 222 -2.57 -5.17 -0.91
N PRO A 223 -2.63 -5.80 0.28
CA PRO A 223 -3.54 -5.41 1.35
C PRO A 223 -2.98 -4.32 2.26
N MET A 224 -3.89 -3.55 2.86
CA MET A 224 -3.63 -2.50 3.84
C MET A 224 -4.65 -2.64 4.98
N ALA A 225 -4.22 -2.51 6.23
CA ALA A 225 -5.10 -2.60 7.40
C ALA A 225 -4.47 -1.86 8.60
N ARG A 226 -5.16 -1.86 9.75
CA ARG A 226 -4.57 -1.31 10.98
C ARG A 226 -3.74 -2.33 11.76
N HIS A 227 -4.04 -3.61 11.58
CA HIS A 227 -3.36 -4.71 12.26
C HIS A 227 -2.56 -5.57 11.28
N VAL A 228 -1.36 -6.00 11.67
CA VAL A 228 -0.50 -6.88 10.84
C VAL A 228 -1.20 -8.22 10.55
N ALA A 229 -1.95 -8.75 11.52
CA ALA A 229 -2.72 -9.98 11.34
C ALA A 229 -3.79 -9.86 10.23
N ASP A 230 -4.44 -8.70 10.12
CA ASP A 230 -5.44 -8.43 9.07
C ASP A 230 -4.76 -8.30 7.70
N VAL A 231 -3.60 -7.63 7.63
CA VAL A 231 -2.76 -7.57 6.42
C VAL A 231 -2.33 -8.98 5.98
N ARG A 232 -1.91 -9.83 6.93
CA ARG A 232 -1.52 -11.23 6.67
C ARG A 232 -2.69 -12.04 6.12
N ALA A 233 -3.86 -11.95 6.73
CA ALA A 233 -5.06 -12.65 6.24
C ALA A 233 -5.48 -12.15 4.86
N GLY A 234 -5.44 -10.83 4.62
CA GLY A 234 -5.69 -10.24 3.31
C GLY A 234 -4.73 -10.76 2.24
N LEU A 235 -3.43 -10.83 2.54
CA LEU A 235 -2.42 -11.34 1.61
C LEU A 235 -2.66 -12.80 1.26
N LEU A 236 -2.88 -13.64 2.28
CA LEU A 236 -3.13 -15.07 2.08
C LEU A 236 -4.43 -15.32 1.30
N ALA A 237 -5.45 -14.47 1.46
CA ALA A 237 -6.68 -14.56 0.69
C ALA A 237 -6.47 -14.25 -0.79
N ILE A 238 -5.62 -13.27 -1.14
CA ILE A 238 -5.47 -12.78 -2.53
C ILE A 238 -4.28 -13.39 -3.29
N ALA A 239 -3.36 -14.10 -2.63
CA ALA A 239 -2.17 -14.67 -3.24
C ALA A 239 -2.44 -15.89 -4.16
N GLY A 240 -1.57 -16.09 -5.17
CA GLY A 240 -1.53 -17.28 -6.02
C GLY A 240 -1.61 -16.99 -7.53
N ALA A 241 -1.23 -17.96 -8.37
CA ALA A 241 -1.29 -17.83 -9.83
C ALA A 241 -2.72 -17.62 -10.36
N HIS A 242 -2.87 -16.88 -11.46
CA HIS A 242 -4.16 -16.64 -12.12
C HIS A 242 -3.96 -16.53 -13.64
N ASP A 243 -4.83 -17.13 -14.44
CA ASP A 243 -4.64 -17.27 -15.90
C ASP A 243 -4.56 -15.93 -16.66
N ARG A 244 -5.24 -14.89 -16.15
CA ARG A 244 -5.16 -13.52 -16.67
C ARG A 244 -3.83 -12.80 -16.40
N ASP A 245 -2.96 -13.32 -15.54
CA ASP A 245 -1.65 -12.72 -15.27
C ASP A 245 -0.52 -13.75 -15.48
N PRO A 246 0.18 -13.73 -16.62
CA PRO A 246 1.26 -14.67 -16.89
C PRO A 246 2.50 -14.46 -15.99
N ARG A 247 2.55 -13.37 -15.20
CA ARG A 247 3.65 -13.10 -14.25
C ARG A 247 3.40 -13.70 -12.87
N ALA A 248 2.16 -14.08 -12.57
CA ALA A 248 1.78 -14.59 -11.28
C ALA A 248 2.34 -16.01 -11.07
N VAL A 249 2.98 -16.24 -9.92
CA VAL A 249 3.62 -17.51 -9.61
C VAL A 249 2.78 -18.33 -8.61
N PRO A 250 2.71 -19.67 -8.75
CA PRO A 250 1.98 -20.54 -7.83
C PRO A 250 2.82 -20.81 -6.57
N VAL A 251 3.29 -19.74 -5.90
CA VAL A 251 4.16 -19.84 -4.73
C VAL A 251 3.35 -20.11 -3.47
N VAL A 252 3.83 -21.06 -2.66
CA VAL A 252 3.34 -21.26 -1.30
C VAL A 252 4.18 -20.38 -0.37
N LEU A 253 3.54 -19.39 0.25
CA LEU A 253 4.22 -18.51 1.19
C LEU A 253 4.45 -19.24 2.52
N ALA A 254 5.63 -19.05 3.11
CA ALA A 254 5.99 -19.63 4.39
C ALA A 254 6.82 -18.63 5.20
N ASP A 255 6.69 -18.68 6.53
CA ASP A 255 7.64 -18.02 7.42
C ASP A 255 8.91 -18.87 7.53
N ARG A 256 10.00 -18.39 6.90
CA ARG A 256 11.31 -19.05 6.83
C ARG A 256 12.18 -18.81 8.08
N ALA A 257 11.75 -17.95 8.99
CA ALA A 257 12.44 -17.69 10.24
C ALA A 257 11.71 -18.27 11.45
N GLN A 258 10.60 -18.99 11.23
CA GLN A 258 9.78 -19.56 12.29
C GLN A 258 10.63 -20.43 13.24
N GLY A 259 10.51 -20.16 14.54
CA GLY A 259 11.16 -20.95 15.60
C GLY A 259 12.64 -20.65 15.84
N ARG A 260 13.20 -19.57 15.26
CA ARG A 260 14.55 -19.08 15.57
C ARG A 260 14.59 -17.57 15.71
N ALA A 261 15.68 -17.05 16.29
CA ALA A 261 15.93 -15.61 16.35
C ALA A 261 16.04 -15.00 14.94
N LEU A 262 15.42 -13.83 14.74
CA LEU A 262 15.53 -13.04 13.51
C LEU A 262 16.92 -12.40 13.42
N ARG A 263 17.44 -12.26 12.20
CA ARG A 263 18.62 -11.45 11.89
C ARG A 263 18.14 -10.18 11.21
N VAL A 264 18.25 -9.05 11.90
CA VAL A 264 17.69 -7.77 11.48
C VAL A 264 18.83 -6.82 11.13
N ALA A 265 18.90 -6.42 9.86
CA ALA A 265 19.72 -5.29 9.46
C ALA A 265 18.96 -3.99 9.76
N VAL A 266 19.63 -2.99 10.32
CA VAL A 266 19.03 -1.68 10.63
C VAL A 266 19.76 -0.58 9.87
N CYS A 267 19.01 0.22 9.14
CA CYS A 267 19.49 1.44 8.47
C CYS A 267 18.54 2.60 8.82
N ALA A 268 18.80 3.24 9.96
CA ALA A 268 17.96 4.32 10.48
C ALA A 268 18.07 5.63 9.66
N ALA A 269 19.20 5.85 9.00
CA ALA A 269 19.44 6.98 8.12
C ALA A 269 19.91 6.49 6.74
N PRO A 270 18.99 6.26 5.79
CA PRO A 270 19.35 5.85 4.44
C PRO A 270 20.27 6.87 3.76
N PRO A 271 21.28 6.42 2.99
CA PRO A 271 22.27 7.30 2.37
C PRO A 271 21.67 8.20 1.29
N ALA A 272 22.50 9.09 0.74
CA ALA A 272 22.19 9.98 -0.39
C ALA A 272 21.08 11.01 -0.13
N GLY A 273 20.85 11.37 1.14
CA GLY A 273 19.88 12.39 1.51
C GLY A 273 19.83 12.65 3.01
N SER A 274 18.97 13.57 3.42
CA SER A 274 18.76 13.87 4.85
C SER A 274 17.70 12.95 5.48
N THR A 275 17.79 12.76 6.81
CA THR A 275 16.76 12.07 7.60
C THR A 275 16.44 12.91 8.83
N HIS A 276 15.15 13.16 9.07
CA HIS A 276 14.67 13.88 10.25
C HIS A 276 15.10 13.15 11.52
N ALA A 277 15.55 13.88 12.54
CA ALA A 277 16.10 13.28 13.76
C ALA A 277 15.08 12.37 14.48
N GLU A 278 13.82 12.79 14.58
CA GLU A 278 12.75 11.99 15.20
C GLU A 278 12.41 10.74 14.38
N VAL A 279 12.56 10.80 13.04
CA VAL A 279 12.37 9.62 12.17
C VAL A 279 13.48 8.62 12.41
N ALA A 280 14.75 9.06 12.39
CA ALA A 280 15.89 8.18 12.65
C ALA A 280 15.81 7.56 14.06
N ALA A 281 15.43 8.35 15.07
CA ALA A 281 15.24 7.87 16.44
C ALA A 281 14.12 6.81 16.55
N ALA A 282 13.00 6.99 15.84
CA ALA A 282 11.93 6.00 15.83
C ALA A 282 12.38 4.65 15.20
N ILE A 283 13.21 4.70 14.16
CA ILE A 283 13.78 3.48 13.55
C ILE A 283 14.83 2.82 14.44
N GLN A 284 15.64 3.59 15.16
CA GLN A 284 16.54 3.04 16.17
C GLN A 284 15.76 2.35 17.30
N ALA A 285 14.70 2.98 17.82
CA ALA A 285 13.82 2.38 18.81
C ALA A 285 13.16 1.08 18.30
N ALA A 286 12.81 1.02 17.01
CA ALA A 286 12.32 -0.21 16.39
C ALA A 286 13.41 -1.29 16.31
N GLY A 287 14.67 -0.92 16.06
CA GLY A 287 15.82 -1.83 16.17
C GLY A 287 16.02 -2.36 17.60
N ASP A 288 15.86 -1.51 18.61
CA ASP A 288 15.92 -1.91 20.02
C ASP A 288 14.80 -2.88 20.37
N ALA A 289 13.58 -2.67 19.84
CA ALA A 289 12.45 -3.59 20.04
C ALA A 289 12.75 -5.00 19.50
N PHE A 290 13.43 -5.11 18.35
CA PHE A 290 13.90 -6.40 17.85
C PHE A 290 14.94 -7.04 18.77
N SER A 291 15.93 -6.27 19.24
CA SER A 291 16.93 -6.77 20.20
C SER A 291 16.27 -7.29 21.49
N ASN A 292 15.29 -6.54 22.02
CA ASN A 292 14.52 -6.91 23.21
C ASN A 292 13.67 -8.17 23.00
N ALA A 293 13.21 -8.42 21.77
CA ALA A 293 12.53 -9.64 21.37
C ALA A 293 13.48 -10.82 21.09
N GLY A 294 14.79 -10.64 21.28
CA GLY A 294 15.81 -11.70 21.12
C GLY A 294 16.34 -11.86 19.70
N ALA A 295 16.13 -10.88 18.81
CA ALA A 295 16.73 -10.87 17.48
C ALA A 295 18.23 -10.48 17.53
N HIS A 296 18.98 -10.91 16.52
CA HIS A 296 20.31 -10.42 16.24
C HIS A 296 20.20 -9.17 15.38
N VAL A 297 20.58 -8.02 15.93
CA VAL A 297 20.44 -6.73 15.27
C VAL A 297 21.82 -6.19 14.87
N THR A 298 21.96 -5.80 13.61
CA THR A 298 23.19 -5.22 13.06
C THR A 298 22.87 -3.93 12.33
N GLU A 299 23.55 -2.84 12.66
CA GLU A 299 23.49 -1.61 11.86
C GLU A 299 24.29 -1.79 10.57
N VAL A 300 23.62 -1.75 9.43
CA VAL A 300 24.24 -1.95 8.12
C VAL A 300 23.40 -1.31 7.02
N VAL A 301 24.08 -0.69 6.07
CA VAL A 301 23.47 -0.17 4.84
C VAL A 301 23.67 -1.20 3.72
N PRO A 302 22.62 -1.59 2.98
CA PRO A 302 22.78 -2.48 1.83
C PRO A 302 23.73 -1.89 0.79
N ALA A 303 24.54 -2.75 0.18
CA ALA A 303 25.34 -2.35 -0.98
C ALA A 303 24.42 -1.85 -2.11
N SER A 304 24.95 -0.95 -2.94
CA SER A 304 24.25 -0.42 -4.12
C SER A 304 22.89 0.23 -3.83
N PHE A 305 22.61 0.63 -2.58
CA PHE A 305 21.34 1.25 -2.19
C PHE A 305 20.98 2.46 -3.06
N GLN A 306 21.91 3.41 -3.19
CA GLN A 306 21.69 4.60 -4.01
C GLN A 306 21.46 4.23 -5.48
N ARG A 307 22.20 3.24 -5.98
CA ARG A 307 22.05 2.80 -7.36
C ARG A 307 20.70 2.14 -7.62
N ALA A 308 20.15 1.42 -6.65
CA ALA A 308 18.80 0.88 -6.72
C ALA A 308 17.74 2.01 -6.84
N VAL A 309 17.93 3.11 -6.11
CA VAL A 309 17.05 4.28 -6.21
C VAL A 309 17.11 4.92 -7.60
N GLU A 310 18.32 5.11 -8.12
CA GLU A 310 18.54 5.69 -9.45
C GLU A 310 17.96 4.82 -10.57
N LEU A 311 18.19 3.51 -10.53
CA LEU A 311 17.69 2.56 -11.53
C LEU A 311 16.17 2.47 -11.52
N TRP A 312 15.52 2.56 -10.35
CA TRP A 312 14.06 2.65 -10.27
C TRP A 312 13.55 3.85 -11.05
N GLY A 313 14.09 5.04 -10.76
CA GLY A 313 13.67 6.28 -11.41
C GLY A 313 13.96 6.27 -12.91
N LEU A 314 15.16 5.86 -13.31
CA LEU A 314 15.56 5.79 -14.72
C LEU A 314 14.65 4.87 -15.54
N ILE A 315 14.40 3.65 -15.07
CA ILE A 315 13.60 2.66 -15.82
C ILE A 315 12.13 3.07 -15.88
N LEU A 316 11.56 3.52 -14.76
CA LEU A 316 10.15 3.89 -14.71
C LEU A 316 9.85 5.16 -15.52
N ASN A 317 10.69 6.19 -15.40
CA ASN A 317 10.46 7.44 -16.13
C ASN A 317 10.59 7.27 -17.64
N GLU A 318 11.50 6.41 -18.13
CA GLU A 318 11.59 6.15 -19.56
C GLU A 318 10.32 5.48 -20.12
N GLU A 319 9.72 4.56 -19.37
CA GLU A 319 8.42 3.97 -19.74
C GLU A 319 7.28 5.01 -19.73
N LEU A 320 7.21 5.84 -18.68
CA LEU A 320 6.21 6.90 -18.58
C LEU A 320 6.36 7.96 -19.67
N ARG A 321 7.59 8.23 -20.13
CA ARG A 321 7.91 9.14 -21.22
C ARG A 321 7.36 8.65 -22.55
N VAL A 322 7.50 7.36 -22.85
CA VAL A 322 6.89 6.74 -24.04
C VAL A 322 5.36 6.86 -24.00
N GLN A 323 4.77 6.74 -22.81
CA GLN A 323 3.31 6.86 -22.60
C GLN A 323 2.83 8.32 -22.49
N ARG A 324 3.73 9.29 -22.38
CA ARG A 324 3.43 10.70 -22.08
C ARG A 324 2.34 11.30 -22.96
N PRO A 325 2.36 11.15 -24.31
CA PRO A 325 1.34 11.75 -25.15
C PRO A 325 -0.08 11.27 -24.83
N LEU A 326 -0.26 10.01 -24.42
CA LEU A 326 -1.55 9.46 -24.03
C LEU A 326 -1.96 9.93 -22.64
N LEU A 327 -1.02 9.94 -21.70
CA LEU A 327 -1.27 10.36 -20.32
C LEU A 327 -1.70 11.84 -20.27
N GLU A 328 -1.07 12.72 -21.07
CA GLU A 328 -1.41 14.15 -21.13
C GLU A 328 -2.80 14.43 -21.70
N MET A 329 -3.38 13.52 -22.50
CA MET A 329 -4.75 13.67 -23.01
C MET A 329 -5.81 13.55 -21.91
N VAL A 330 -5.51 12.80 -20.83
CA VAL A 330 -6.52 12.45 -19.81
C VAL A 330 -6.20 13.01 -18.42
N MET A 331 -4.93 13.34 -18.15
CA MET A 331 -4.46 13.80 -16.84
C MET A 331 -4.75 15.30 -16.63
N GLY A 332 -5.06 15.66 -15.38
CA GLY A 332 -5.17 17.05 -14.92
C GLY A 332 -3.84 17.79 -14.88
N ASP A 333 -3.90 19.12 -14.70
CA ASP A 333 -2.74 20.00 -14.78
C ASP A 333 -1.66 19.69 -13.75
N ASP A 334 -2.04 19.34 -12.52
CA ASP A 334 -1.06 19.05 -11.46
C ASP A 334 -0.33 17.72 -11.68
N GLY A 335 -1.02 16.70 -12.21
CA GLY A 335 -0.38 15.48 -12.66
C GLY A 335 0.62 15.73 -13.79
N LYS A 336 0.25 16.58 -14.75
CA LYS A 336 1.13 16.99 -15.86
C LYS A 336 2.37 17.73 -15.35
N ARG A 337 2.20 18.68 -14.42
CA ARG A 337 3.30 19.42 -13.79
C ARG A 337 4.27 18.49 -13.09
N PHE A 338 3.77 17.59 -12.24
CA PHE A 338 4.61 16.64 -11.52
C PHE A 338 5.45 15.77 -12.46
N LEU A 339 4.83 15.23 -13.52
CA LEU A 339 5.55 14.40 -14.49
C LEU A 339 6.52 15.20 -15.36
N GLY A 340 6.20 16.46 -15.67
CA GLY A 340 7.15 17.38 -16.31
C GLY A 340 8.39 17.63 -15.44
N PHE A 341 8.22 17.82 -14.13
CA PHE A 341 9.36 17.93 -13.22
C PHE A 341 10.15 16.63 -13.10
N ALA A 342 9.48 15.47 -13.12
CA ALA A 342 10.16 14.18 -13.13
C ALA A 342 11.02 13.99 -14.39
N ASP A 343 10.60 14.50 -15.55
CA ASP A 343 11.41 14.50 -16.79
C ASP A 343 12.69 15.34 -16.67
N GLU A 344 12.66 16.43 -15.89
CA GLU A 344 13.86 17.25 -15.62
C GLU A 344 14.81 16.57 -14.64
N VAL A 345 14.28 15.86 -13.65
CA VAL A 345 15.07 15.07 -12.68
C VAL A 345 15.70 13.85 -13.34
N TYR A 346 14.98 13.20 -14.27
CA TYR A 346 15.41 12.00 -14.99
C TYR A 346 15.47 12.26 -16.50
N PRO A 347 16.56 12.84 -17.03
CA PRO A 347 16.64 13.17 -18.45
C PRO A 347 16.51 11.94 -19.36
N PRO A 348 16.09 12.12 -20.62
CA PRO A 348 15.90 11.02 -21.55
C PRO A 348 17.19 10.25 -21.82
N ILE A 349 17.05 8.92 -21.92
CA ILE A 349 18.13 8.01 -22.24
C ILE A 349 17.84 7.26 -23.54
N ASP A 350 18.88 6.71 -24.17
CA ASP A 350 18.68 5.88 -25.36
C ASP A 350 18.34 4.42 -25.00
N VAL A 351 17.87 3.67 -25.99
CA VAL A 351 17.50 2.26 -25.82
C VAL A 351 18.69 1.41 -25.34
N ALA A 352 19.91 1.72 -25.79
CA ALA A 352 21.11 1.00 -25.36
C ALA A 352 21.36 1.17 -23.85
N THR A 353 21.25 2.40 -23.35
CA THR A 353 21.36 2.74 -21.92
C THR A 353 20.25 2.06 -21.14
N LEU A 354 19.01 2.05 -21.64
CA LEU A 354 17.90 1.35 -20.99
C LEU A 354 18.14 -0.16 -20.91
N MET A 355 18.65 -0.80 -21.97
CA MET A 355 18.97 -2.23 -21.96
C MET A 355 20.10 -2.55 -20.95
N LEU A 356 21.11 -1.69 -20.86
CA LEU A 356 22.17 -1.82 -19.86
C LEU A 356 21.62 -1.63 -18.44
N ALA A 357 20.70 -0.70 -18.22
CA ALA A 357 20.04 -0.49 -16.93
C ALA A 357 19.26 -1.73 -16.46
N PHE A 358 18.61 -2.48 -17.35
CA PHE A 358 18.01 -3.77 -16.99
C PHE A 358 19.04 -4.83 -16.60
N GLY A 359 20.19 -4.87 -17.29
CA GLY A 359 21.31 -5.74 -16.92
C GLY A 359 21.88 -5.39 -15.54
N GLU A 360 22.04 -4.10 -15.26
CA GLU A 360 22.53 -3.59 -13.98
C GLU A 360 21.53 -3.83 -12.84
N ARG A 361 20.23 -3.65 -13.10
CA ARG A 361 19.17 -4.02 -12.16
C ARG A 361 19.35 -5.46 -11.68
N ASN A 362 19.65 -6.40 -12.57
CA ASN A 362 19.88 -7.81 -12.19
C ASN A 362 21.16 -8.00 -11.34
N ALA A 363 22.18 -7.16 -11.52
CA ALA A 363 23.36 -7.18 -10.66
C ALA A 363 23.02 -6.70 -9.24
N VAL A 364 22.33 -5.56 -9.13
CA VAL A 364 21.85 -5.00 -7.84
C VAL A 364 20.90 -5.97 -7.15
N ASP A 365 20.01 -6.62 -7.91
CA ASP A 365 19.08 -7.64 -7.38
C ASP A 365 19.83 -8.80 -6.73
N ARG A 366 20.90 -9.29 -7.36
CA ARG A 366 21.74 -10.36 -6.80
C ARG A 366 22.40 -9.93 -5.49
N GLU A 367 22.99 -8.75 -5.45
CA GLU A 367 23.64 -8.21 -4.24
C GLU A 367 22.65 -8.10 -3.06
N TRP A 368 21.44 -7.61 -3.31
CA TRP A 368 20.40 -7.52 -2.29
C TRP A 368 19.89 -8.90 -1.85
N HIS A 369 19.82 -9.87 -2.75
CA HIS A 369 19.45 -11.25 -2.38
C HIS A 369 20.53 -11.95 -1.56
N GLU A 370 21.82 -11.68 -1.83
CA GLU A 370 22.94 -12.15 -1.00
C GLU A 370 22.90 -11.50 0.38
N PHE A 371 22.68 -10.19 0.45
CA PHE A 371 22.45 -9.47 1.70
C PHE A 371 21.27 -10.05 2.51
N LEU A 372 20.12 -10.31 1.86
CA LEU A 372 18.94 -10.94 2.47
C LEU A 372 19.08 -12.48 2.63
N THR A 373 20.27 -13.03 2.42
CA THR A 373 20.67 -14.36 2.90
C THR A 373 21.26 -14.25 4.30
N GLU A 374 22.05 -13.21 4.54
CA GLU A 374 22.69 -12.90 5.81
C GLU A 374 21.70 -12.32 6.83
N TYR A 375 20.76 -11.50 6.36
CA TYR A 375 19.70 -10.88 7.16
C TYR A 375 18.33 -11.39 6.73
N ASP A 376 17.45 -11.65 7.69
CA ASP A 376 16.07 -12.09 7.40
C ASP A 376 15.21 -10.91 6.96
N VAL A 377 15.44 -9.74 7.55
CA VAL A 377 14.76 -8.48 7.23
C VAL A 377 15.71 -7.28 7.35
N LEU A 378 15.47 -6.27 6.53
CA LEU A 378 16.06 -4.95 6.61
C LEU A 378 15.04 -3.95 7.14
N LEU A 379 15.34 -3.33 8.28
CA LEU A 379 14.58 -2.27 8.92
C LEU A 379 15.11 -0.89 8.49
N MET A 380 14.23 -0.06 7.94
CA MET A 380 14.52 1.31 7.48
C MET A 380 13.31 2.22 7.72
N PRO A 381 13.46 3.55 7.73
CA PRO A 381 12.31 4.43 7.57
C PRO A 381 11.66 4.20 6.21
N THR A 382 10.33 4.29 6.12
CA THR A 382 9.66 4.34 4.82
C THR A 382 9.90 5.70 4.16
N TRP A 383 9.67 6.78 4.91
CA TRP A 383 9.97 8.16 4.55
C TRP A 383 11.00 8.73 5.50
N THR A 384 11.96 9.48 4.98
CA THR A 384 13.03 10.07 5.81
C THR A 384 12.65 11.42 6.41
N GLN A 385 11.47 11.94 6.09
CA GLN A 385 10.90 13.19 6.60
C GLN A 385 9.44 12.96 7.01
N PRO A 386 8.88 13.79 7.92
CA PRO A 386 7.45 13.80 8.18
C PRO A 386 6.63 14.10 6.91
N PRO A 387 5.35 13.71 6.84
CA PRO A 387 4.50 14.00 5.69
C PRO A 387 4.57 15.46 5.24
N PHE A 388 4.79 15.68 3.95
CA PHE A 388 4.93 17.00 3.35
C PHE A 388 3.59 17.73 3.20
N GLU A 389 3.65 19.04 2.96
CA GLU A 389 2.47 19.91 2.77
C GLU A 389 1.82 19.66 1.41
N LEU A 390 0.49 19.70 1.35
CA LEU A 390 -0.24 19.55 0.08
C LEU A 390 0.27 20.55 -0.96
N GLY A 391 0.50 20.07 -2.19
CA GLY A 391 1.01 20.87 -3.31
C GLY A 391 2.53 21.05 -3.34
N ALA A 392 3.29 20.58 -2.35
CA ALA A 392 4.74 20.75 -2.32
C ALA A 392 5.46 20.10 -3.53
N ASP A 393 4.90 19.04 -4.10
CA ASP A 393 5.47 18.29 -5.23
C ASP A 393 5.28 18.97 -6.61
N ILE A 394 4.55 20.09 -6.67
CA ILE A 394 4.20 20.77 -7.93
C ILE A 394 4.59 22.26 -7.94
N VAL A 395 5.42 22.71 -7.00
CA VAL A 395 5.89 24.12 -6.93
C VAL A 395 7.07 24.40 -7.87
N SER A 396 8.06 23.52 -7.88
CA SER A 396 9.26 23.61 -8.73
C SER A 396 9.90 22.23 -8.89
N VAL A 397 10.86 22.12 -9.80
CA VAL A 397 11.66 20.90 -10.00
C VAL A 397 12.38 20.49 -8.71
N GLU A 398 12.98 21.46 -8.01
CA GLU A 398 13.68 21.21 -6.74
C GLU A 398 12.72 20.71 -5.64
N ALA A 399 11.50 21.25 -5.59
CA ALA A 399 10.50 20.82 -4.63
C ALA A 399 10.00 19.38 -4.93
N ALA A 400 9.74 19.07 -6.20
CA ALA A 400 9.38 17.72 -6.64
C ALA A 400 10.49 16.70 -6.36
N GLN A 401 11.75 17.07 -6.65
CA GLN A 401 12.91 16.26 -6.32
C GLN A 401 13.05 16.05 -4.81
N GLY A 402 12.84 17.09 -4.01
CA GLY A 402 12.87 17.02 -2.55
C GLY A 402 11.80 16.08 -2.01
N VAL A 403 10.59 16.05 -2.60
CA VAL A 403 9.56 15.06 -2.26
C VAL A 403 9.99 13.65 -2.64
N LEU A 404 10.56 13.46 -3.84
CA LEU A 404 11.07 12.15 -4.29
C LEU A 404 12.20 11.61 -3.41
N GLU A 405 13.06 12.49 -2.88
CA GLU A 405 14.13 12.13 -1.96
C GLU A 405 13.60 11.55 -0.64
N GLN A 406 12.43 12.00 -0.16
CA GLN A 406 11.84 11.56 1.11
C GLN A 406 11.50 10.07 1.10
N LEU A 407 11.00 9.54 -0.01
CA LEU A 407 10.62 8.12 -0.14
C LEU A 407 11.72 7.23 -0.71
N ARG A 408 12.97 7.70 -0.82
CA ARG A 408 14.07 6.94 -1.44
C ARG A 408 14.25 5.53 -0.86
N ALA A 409 13.94 5.34 0.43
CA ALA A 409 14.01 4.04 1.08
C ALA A 409 12.94 3.05 0.60
N ALA A 410 11.81 3.51 0.06
CA ALA A 410 10.76 2.65 -0.46
C ALA A 410 11.09 2.08 -1.86
N LEU A 411 11.88 2.78 -2.67
CA LEU A 411 12.07 2.48 -4.09
C LEU A 411 12.80 1.16 -4.39
N PRO A 412 13.85 0.74 -3.62
CA PRO A 412 14.56 -0.51 -3.89
C PRO A 412 13.65 -1.74 -3.89
N ALA A 413 12.65 -1.80 -2.99
CA ALA A 413 11.75 -2.96 -2.92
C ALA A 413 10.88 -3.12 -4.17
N ASN A 414 10.48 -2.02 -4.84
CA ASN A 414 9.80 -2.09 -6.13
C ASN A 414 10.75 -2.51 -7.24
N LEU A 415 11.91 -1.84 -7.34
CA LEU A 415 12.89 -2.15 -8.37
C LEU A 415 13.20 -3.64 -8.37
N LEU A 416 13.42 -4.23 -7.20
CA LEU A 416 13.92 -5.59 -7.02
C LEU A 416 12.79 -6.63 -6.82
N GLY A 417 11.53 -6.19 -6.74
CA GLY A 417 10.38 -7.07 -6.54
C GLY A 417 10.36 -7.78 -5.18
N LEU A 418 10.92 -7.15 -4.15
CA LEU A 418 11.04 -7.68 -2.78
C LEU A 418 9.80 -7.38 -1.94
N PRO A 419 9.39 -8.26 -1.01
CA PRO A 419 8.30 -7.97 -0.10
C PRO A 419 8.72 -6.89 0.90
N SER A 420 7.79 -5.98 1.22
CA SER A 420 8.05 -4.87 2.13
C SER A 420 6.82 -4.51 2.95
N ALA A 421 6.89 -4.72 4.27
CA ALA A 421 5.81 -4.40 5.21
C ALA A 421 6.07 -3.08 5.94
N ILE A 422 5.00 -2.35 6.27
CA ILE A 422 5.06 -1.11 7.05
C ILE A 422 4.31 -1.29 8.36
N VAL A 423 4.89 -0.81 9.46
CA VAL A 423 4.25 -0.72 10.78
C VAL A 423 4.51 0.67 11.37
N PRO A 424 3.53 1.35 11.98
CA PRO A 424 3.78 2.58 12.73
C PRO A 424 4.65 2.33 13.96
N VAL A 425 5.71 3.13 14.16
CA VAL A 425 6.66 2.96 15.29
C VAL A 425 6.95 4.25 16.05
N GLY A 426 6.18 5.31 15.80
CA GLY A 426 6.36 6.58 16.50
C GLY A 426 5.72 7.74 15.77
N MET A 427 6.07 8.94 16.23
CA MET A 427 5.61 10.20 15.67
C MET A 427 6.81 11.12 15.41
N ALA A 428 6.75 11.92 14.35
CA ALA A 428 7.69 13.00 14.08
C ALA A 428 6.91 14.27 13.70
N GLY A 429 7.16 15.38 14.39
CA GLY A 429 6.39 16.61 14.20
C GLY A 429 4.88 16.44 14.39
N GLY A 430 4.46 15.51 15.25
CA GLY A 430 3.04 15.18 15.49
C GLY A 430 2.39 14.32 14.39
N LEU A 431 3.16 13.80 13.43
CA LEU A 431 2.67 12.94 12.35
C LEU A 431 3.26 11.52 12.46
N PRO A 432 2.55 10.48 12.00
CA PRO A 432 3.03 9.10 12.13
C PRO A 432 4.36 8.84 11.40
N VAL A 433 5.17 7.97 11.99
CA VAL A 433 6.40 7.42 11.38
C VAL A 433 6.20 5.93 11.14
N GLY A 434 6.37 5.53 9.87
CA GLY A 434 6.34 4.14 9.45
C GLY A 434 7.73 3.52 9.40
N ALA A 435 7.90 2.38 10.06
CA ALA A 435 9.03 1.48 9.87
C ALA A 435 8.75 0.56 8.69
N GLN A 436 9.69 0.54 7.74
CA GLN A 436 9.70 -0.38 6.63
C GLN A 436 10.56 -1.60 6.95
N LEU A 437 9.99 -2.78 6.76
CA LEU A 437 10.66 -4.07 6.84
C LEU A 437 10.73 -4.67 5.43
N VAL A 438 11.92 -4.74 4.84
CA VAL A 438 12.14 -5.39 3.53
C VAL A 438 12.65 -6.80 3.77
N GLY A 439 11.95 -7.80 3.24
CA GLY A 439 12.36 -9.20 3.32
C GLY A 439 12.90 -9.75 2.01
N ARG A 440 13.38 -10.98 2.06
CA ARG A 440 13.79 -11.74 0.87
C ARG A 440 12.57 -12.06 -0.02
N ARG A 441 12.78 -12.13 -1.33
CA ARG A 441 11.79 -12.61 -2.29
C ARG A 441 11.11 -13.92 -1.84
N PHE A 442 9.78 -13.92 -1.85
CA PHE A 442 8.88 -14.99 -1.37
C PHE A 442 8.99 -15.34 0.12
N ALA A 443 9.57 -14.45 0.93
CA ALA A 443 9.56 -14.53 2.40
C ALA A 443 8.55 -13.54 3.00
N ASP A 444 7.47 -13.23 2.28
CA ASP A 444 6.44 -12.26 2.67
C ASP A 444 5.88 -12.53 4.08
N LEU A 445 5.68 -13.80 4.46
CA LEU A 445 5.21 -14.16 5.81
C LEU A 445 6.27 -13.96 6.89
N THR A 446 7.57 -14.08 6.58
CA THR A 446 8.66 -13.69 7.48
C THR A 446 8.71 -12.19 7.66
N THR A 447 8.51 -11.42 6.58
CA THR A 447 8.42 -9.95 6.65
C THR A 447 7.25 -9.52 7.55
N LEU A 448 6.09 -10.16 7.42
CA LEU A 448 4.94 -9.91 8.29
C LEU A 448 5.18 -10.40 9.74
N ALA A 449 5.92 -11.50 9.94
CA ALA A 449 6.26 -11.95 11.30
C ALA A 449 7.19 -10.95 12.01
N ALA A 450 8.14 -10.36 11.29
CA ALA A 450 8.94 -9.25 11.80
C ALA A 450 8.08 -8.01 12.09
N ALA A 451 7.08 -7.73 11.26
CA ALA A 451 6.14 -6.63 11.47
C ALA A 451 5.30 -6.83 12.76
N GLU A 452 4.87 -8.07 13.05
CA GLU A 452 4.17 -8.41 14.29
C GLU A 452 5.02 -8.15 15.55
N VAL A 453 6.35 -8.35 15.48
CA VAL A 453 7.25 -8.01 16.59
C VAL A 453 7.20 -6.50 16.90
N LEU A 454 7.20 -5.66 15.85
CA LEU A 454 7.08 -4.21 16.03
C LEU A 454 5.67 -3.81 16.50
N GLU A 455 4.62 -4.37 15.92
CA GLU A 455 3.25 -4.08 16.37
C GLU A 455 3.05 -4.43 17.86
N GLN A 456 3.63 -5.52 18.34
CA GLN A 456 3.56 -5.89 19.77
C GLN A 456 4.30 -4.90 20.67
N ALA A 457 5.40 -4.31 20.20
CA ALA A 457 6.20 -3.36 20.96
C ALA A 457 5.60 -1.94 20.96
N PHE A 458 5.01 -1.50 19.85
CA PHE A 458 4.54 -0.13 19.64
C PHE A 458 3.01 0.03 19.70
N GLY A 459 2.26 -1.08 19.58
CA GLY A 459 0.80 -1.07 19.50
C GLY A 459 0.28 -0.54 18.16
N THR A 460 -1.01 -0.21 18.15
CA THR A 460 -1.67 0.45 17.01
C THR A 460 -2.09 1.86 17.41
N ILE A 461 -2.00 2.81 16.47
CA ILE A 461 -2.31 4.24 16.70
C ILE A 461 -3.58 4.71 15.99
N THR A 462 -4.28 3.80 15.32
CA THR A 462 -5.51 4.02 14.56
C THR A 462 -6.55 2.95 14.94
N PRO A 463 -7.87 3.20 14.76
CA PRO A 463 -8.47 4.32 14.07
C PRO A 463 -8.62 5.57 14.93
N ILE A 464 -8.53 6.73 14.29
CA ILE A 464 -8.71 8.05 14.90
C ILE A 464 -9.93 8.77 14.33
N ASP A 465 -10.45 9.73 15.09
CA ASP A 465 -11.28 10.79 14.51
C ASP A 465 -10.36 11.77 13.76
N PRO A 466 -10.69 12.17 12.52
CA PRO A 466 -9.80 13.04 11.76
C PRO A 466 -9.70 14.44 12.36
N VAL A 467 -8.49 14.99 12.35
CA VAL A 467 -8.23 16.39 12.70
C VAL A 467 -8.84 17.29 11.64
N ARG A 468 -9.72 18.21 12.05
CA ARG A 468 -10.52 19.06 11.15
C ARG A 468 -9.93 20.45 10.90
N SER A 469 -8.99 20.89 11.73
CA SER A 469 -8.40 22.24 11.68
C SER A 469 -7.01 22.28 12.30
#